data_AF-A0AAD3MEH4-F1
#
_entry.id   AF-A0AAD3MEH4-F1
#
_cell.length_a   1.000
_cell.length_b   1.000
_cell.length_c   1.000
_cell.angle_alpha   90.00
_cell.angle_beta   90.00
_cell.angle_gamma   90.00
#
_symmetry.space_group_name_H-M   'P 1'
#
loop_
_entity.id
_entity.type
_entity.pdbx_description
1 polymer ?
#
loop_
_entity_poly.entity_id
_entity_poly.type
_entity_poly.pdbx_seq_one_letter_code
_entity_poly.pdbx_strand_id
1 'polypeptide(L)'
;MGFLHQLHLLLWKNISLKRRGPWVLAFEIFIPLVLFFILLGLRQKKPAIPVKEAFYSAAPLTSAGIIPIMQSLCPDGQRDEFGFLQYKNSTVTQLLERISEVVEQNRLFTSDRPGLGQELETLQQHLESLSSTPLPPDY
;
A
#
# COMPACT_ATOMS: atom_id res chain seq x y z
N MET A 1 64.60 0.39 30.16
CA MET A 1 63.28 -0.05 29.67
C MET A 1 63.46 -1.07 28.54
N GLY A 2 63.29 -2.36 28.85
CA GLY A 2 63.50 -3.47 27.91
C GLY A 2 62.21 -4.12 27.40
N PHE A 3 61.05 -3.47 27.59
CA PHE A 3 59.73 -4.06 27.35
C PHE A 3 59.52 -4.50 25.89
N LEU A 4 59.88 -3.66 24.91
CA LEU A 4 59.78 -4.01 23.49
C LEU A 4 60.68 -5.18 23.11
N HIS A 5 61.86 -5.28 23.73
CA HIS A 5 62.79 -6.37 23.49
C HIS A 5 62.25 -7.70 24.04
N GLN A 6 61.66 -7.64 25.23
CA GLN A 6 60.98 -8.79 25.84
C GLN A 6 59.75 -9.23 25.04
N LEU A 7 58.95 -8.28 24.53
CA LEU A 7 57.81 -8.56 23.66
C LEU A 7 58.25 -9.23 22.35
N HIS A 8 59.31 -8.72 21.71
CA HIS A 8 59.87 -9.32 20.50
C HIS A 8 60.37 -10.75 20.74
N LEU A 9 61.07 -11.01 21.84
CA LEU A 9 61.53 -12.36 22.21
C LEU A 9 60.37 -13.32 22.44
N LEU A 10 59.26 -12.86 23.04
CA LEU A 10 58.06 -13.66 23.25
C LEU A 10 57.34 -14.00 21.94
N LEU A 11 57.22 -13.03 21.03
CA LEU A 11 56.67 -13.22 19.69
C LEU A 11 57.54 -14.18 18.86
N TRP A 12 58.86 -13.99 18.90
CA TRP A 12 59.83 -14.87 18.22
C TRP A 12 59.71 -16.30 18.73
N LYS A 13 59.61 -16.50 20.04
CA LYS A 13 59.43 -17.83 20.63
C LYS A 13 58.12 -18.47 20.18
N ASN A 14 57.02 -17.72 20.18
CA ASN A 14 55.70 -18.21 19.71
C ASN A 14 55.71 -18.58 18.22
N ILE A 15 56.30 -17.73 17.37
CA ILE A 15 56.45 -18.00 15.94
C ILE A 15 57.33 -19.23 15.69
N SER A 16 58.43 -19.37 16.43
CA SER A 16 59.32 -20.52 16.29
C SER A 16 58.64 -21.83 16.73
N LEU A 17 57.83 -21.78 17.79
CA LEU A 17 57.00 -22.90 18.25
C LEU A 17 55.96 -23.29 17.19
N LYS A 18 55.25 -22.33 16.58
CA LYS A 18 54.30 -22.58 15.49
C LYS A 18 54.99 -23.15 14.24
N ARG A 19 56.22 -22.72 13.95
CA ARG A 19 57.02 -23.19 12.79
C ARG A 19 57.51 -24.63 12.92
N ARG A 20 57.63 -25.17 14.14
CA ARG A 20 58.03 -26.58 14.38
C ARG A 20 56.92 -27.59 14.06
N GLY A 21 55.66 -27.15 14.04
CA GLY A 21 54.51 -27.94 13.61
C GLY A 21 53.94 -27.43 12.28
N PRO A 22 54.68 -27.47 11.15
CA PRO A 22 54.24 -26.90 9.88
C PRO A 22 52.94 -27.53 9.38
N TRP A 23 52.70 -28.80 9.70
CA TRP A 23 51.45 -29.50 9.38
C TRP A 23 50.23 -28.93 10.10
N VAL A 24 50.35 -28.67 11.41
CA VAL A 24 49.25 -28.10 12.20
C VAL A 24 48.95 -26.68 11.72
N LEU A 25 49.99 -25.88 11.46
CA LEU A 25 49.85 -24.54 10.89
C LEU A 25 49.20 -24.57 9.51
N ALA A 26 49.57 -25.52 8.65
CA ALA A 26 48.95 -25.68 7.34
C ALA A 26 47.46 -25.97 7.45
N PHE A 27 47.04 -26.88 8.35
CA PHE A 27 45.62 -27.14 8.60
C PHE A 27 44.88 -25.93 9.17
N GLU A 28 45.50 -25.19 10.10
CA GLU A 28 44.93 -23.97 10.68
C GLU A 28 44.65 -22.89 9.63
N ILE A 29 45.47 -22.79 8.57
CA ILE A 29 45.26 -21.88 7.45
C ILE A 29 44.35 -22.47 6.37
N PHE A 30 44.42 -23.78 6.15
CA PHE A 30 43.66 -24.48 5.11
C PHE A 30 42.17 -24.56 5.44
N ILE A 31 41.81 -24.85 6.69
CA ILE A 31 40.40 -24.94 7.15
C ILE A 31 39.60 -23.66 6.81
N PRO A 32 40.02 -22.44 7.22
CA PRO A 32 39.27 -21.23 6.90
C PRO A 32 39.26 -20.91 5.41
N LEU A 33 40.32 -21.25 4.68
CA LEU A 33 40.42 -21.04 3.25
C LEU A 33 39.39 -21.89 2.49
N VAL A 34 39.33 -23.19 2.80
CA VAL A 34 38.36 -24.12 2.20
C VAL A 34 36.93 -23.71 2.55
N LEU A 35 36.67 -23.34 3.82
CA LEU A 35 35.36 -22.84 4.25
C LEU A 35 34.92 -21.63 3.41
N PHE A 36 35.82 -20.68 3.18
CA PHE A 36 35.54 -19.50 2.37
C PHE A 36 35.19 -19.84 0.92
N PHE A 37 35.93 -20.76 0.30
CA PHE A 37 35.63 -21.25 -1.05
C PHE A 37 34.27 -21.94 -1.15
N ILE A 38 33.89 -22.75 -0.14
CA ILE A 38 32.57 -23.39 -0.09
C ILE A 38 31.47 -22.33 -0.01
N LEU A 39 31.61 -21.33 0.88
CA LEU A 39 30.63 -20.25 1.03
C LEU A 39 30.49 -19.40 -0.24
N LEU A 40 31.61 -19.08 -0.89
CA LEU A 40 31.59 -18.42 -2.20
C LEU A 40 30.88 -19.28 -3.24
N GLY A 41 31.17 -20.58 -3.31
CA GLY A 41 30.50 -21.52 -4.21
C GLY A 41 28.99 -21.56 -4.00
N LEU A 42 28.54 -21.57 -2.75
CA LEU A 42 27.12 -21.53 -2.40
C LEU A 42 26.46 -20.21 -2.83
N ARG A 43 27.16 -19.08 -2.66
CA ARG A 43 26.67 -17.76 -3.11
C ARG A 43 26.51 -17.70 -4.63
N GLN A 44 27.42 -18.31 -5.40
CA GLN A 44 27.33 -18.36 -6.86
C GLN A 44 26.15 -19.23 -7.34
N LYS A 45 25.79 -20.28 -6.59
CA LYS A 45 24.66 -21.17 -6.92
C LYS A 45 23.29 -20.57 -6.57
N LYS A 46 23.23 -19.57 -5.69
CA LYS A 46 22.01 -18.84 -5.34
C LYS A 46 22.19 -17.35 -5.64
N PRO A 47 22.12 -16.93 -6.91
CA PRO A 47 22.17 -15.51 -7.24
C PRO A 47 21.03 -14.79 -6.52
N ALA A 48 21.32 -13.59 -6.01
CA ALA A 48 20.30 -12.76 -5.41
C ALA A 48 19.24 -12.48 -6.48
N ILE A 49 18.01 -12.96 -6.24
CA ILE A 49 16.88 -12.68 -7.12
C ILE A 49 16.47 -11.24 -6.80
N PRO A 50 16.62 -10.29 -7.74
CA PRO A 50 16.11 -8.95 -7.54
C PRO A 50 14.58 -9.04 -7.57
N VAL A 51 13.97 -8.98 -6.39
CA VAL A 51 12.52 -8.85 -6.28
C VAL A 51 12.22 -7.41 -6.70
N LYS A 52 11.64 -7.24 -7.90
CA LYS A 52 11.10 -5.95 -8.34
C LYS A 52 10.13 -5.46 -7.27
N GLU A 53 10.13 -4.15 -7.03
CA GLU A 53 9.28 -3.52 -6.03
C GLU A 53 7.84 -4.02 -6.13
N ALA A 54 7.37 -4.68 -5.08
CA ALA A 54 5.99 -5.13 -5.00
C ALA A 54 5.14 -3.89 -4.70
N PHE A 55 4.48 -3.36 -5.73
CA PHE A 55 3.45 -2.35 -5.53
C PHE A 55 2.30 -2.98 -4.75
N TYR A 56 2.24 -2.69 -3.45
CA TYR A 56 1.10 -3.04 -2.62
C TYR A 56 -0.08 -2.19 -3.07
N SER A 57 -0.93 -2.77 -3.93
CA SER A 57 -2.17 -2.14 -4.35
C SER A 57 -3.13 -2.10 -3.17
N ALA A 58 -3.46 -0.90 -2.71
CA ALA A 58 -4.53 -0.73 -1.74
C ALA A 58 -5.87 -1.10 -2.42
N ALA A 59 -6.55 -2.09 -1.88
CA ALA A 59 -7.95 -2.35 -2.23
C ALA A 59 -8.84 -1.46 -1.37
N PRO A 60 -9.82 -0.76 -1.96
CA PRO A 60 -10.77 0.04 -1.17
C PRO A 60 -11.61 -0.88 -0.28
N LEU A 61 -11.72 -0.52 1.00
CA LEU A 61 -12.64 -1.16 1.94
C LEU A 61 -14.08 -0.74 1.65
N THR A 62 -15.06 -1.54 2.08
CA THR A 62 -16.50 -1.25 1.92
C THR A 62 -16.95 0.07 2.55
N SER A 63 -16.17 0.63 3.46
CA SER A 63 -16.38 1.96 4.05
C SER A 63 -16.07 3.13 3.10
N ALA A 64 -15.28 2.92 2.05
CA ALA A 64 -14.97 3.95 1.06
C ALA A 64 -16.15 4.21 0.10
N GLY A 65 -17.23 3.43 0.20
CA GLY A 65 -18.41 3.53 -0.65
C GLY A 65 -18.42 2.52 -1.80
N ILE A 66 -19.56 2.47 -2.52
CA ILE A 66 -19.83 1.45 -3.55
C ILE A 66 -19.06 1.74 -4.85
N ILE A 67 -18.79 3.02 -5.12
CA ILE A 67 -18.11 3.50 -6.34
C ILE A 67 -16.68 2.97 -6.44
N PRO A 68 -15.79 3.12 -5.43
CA PRO A 68 -14.43 2.59 -5.51
C PRO A 68 -14.40 1.06 -5.54
N ILE A 69 -15.39 0.36 -4.96
CA ILE A 69 -15.47 -1.10 -5.04
C ILE A 69 -15.81 -1.57 -6.46
N MET A 70 -16.82 -0.97 -7.10
CA MET A 70 -17.17 -1.30 -8.48
C MET A 70 -16.03 -0.98 -9.45
N GLN A 71 -15.30 0.11 -9.21
CA GLN A 71 -14.11 0.48 -9.97
C GLN A 71 -12.95 -0.52 -9.79
N SER A 72 -12.87 -1.21 -8.64
CA SER A 72 -11.86 -2.23 -8.39
C SER A 72 -12.07 -3.54 -9.17
N LEU A 73 -13.31 -3.81 -9.62
CA LEU A 73 -13.68 -4.98 -10.40
C LEU A 73 -13.47 -4.80 -11.91
N CYS A 74 -13.26 -3.58 -12.39
CA CYS A 74 -13.05 -3.28 -13.81
C CYS A 74 -11.57 -3.47 -14.21
N PRO A 75 -11.28 -4.10 -15.37
CA PRO A 75 -9.92 -4.51 -15.74
C PRO A 75 -9.00 -3.41 -16.29
N ASP A 76 -9.47 -2.18 -16.52
CA ASP A 76 -8.76 -1.17 -17.32
C ASP A 76 -8.44 0.16 -16.59
N GLY A 77 -8.38 0.15 -15.27
CA GLY A 77 -8.08 1.35 -14.48
C GLY A 77 -6.57 1.65 -14.39
N GLN A 78 -6.20 2.92 -14.53
CA GLN A 78 -4.85 3.37 -14.17
C GLN A 78 -4.75 3.48 -12.65
N ARG A 79 -3.67 2.95 -12.06
CA ARG A 79 -3.43 3.07 -10.62
C ARG A 79 -2.73 4.37 -10.31
N ASP A 80 -3.23 5.08 -9.29
CA ASP A 80 -2.56 6.25 -8.75
C ASP A 80 -1.32 5.87 -7.93
N GLU A 81 -0.62 6.87 -7.41
CA GLU A 81 0.58 6.71 -6.58
C GLU A 81 0.32 5.86 -5.32
N PHE A 82 -0.95 5.74 -4.90
CA PHE A 82 -1.39 4.99 -3.73
C PHE A 82 -1.97 3.61 -4.09
N GLY A 83 -1.98 3.23 -5.37
CA GLY A 83 -2.43 1.93 -5.84
C GLY A 83 -3.94 1.77 -5.99
N PHE A 84 -4.72 2.85 -5.91
CA PHE A 84 -6.15 2.86 -6.17
C PHE A 84 -6.43 2.99 -7.67
N LEU A 85 -7.45 2.28 -8.16
CA LEU A 85 -7.89 2.33 -9.55
C LEU A 85 -8.64 3.64 -9.81
N GLN A 86 -8.06 4.52 -10.65
CA GLN A 86 -8.64 5.80 -11.02
C GLN A 86 -9.06 5.80 -12.50
N TYR A 87 -10.31 6.19 -12.76
CA TYR A 87 -10.88 6.29 -14.10
C TYR A 87 -11.16 7.76 -14.44
N LYS A 88 -10.11 8.52 -14.78
CA LYS A 88 -10.22 9.95 -15.12
C LYS A 88 -11.08 10.25 -16.35
N ASN A 89 -11.20 9.27 -17.26
CA ASN A 89 -12.00 9.38 -18.49
C ASN A 89 -13.37 8.69 -18.40
N SER A 90 -13.83 8.31 -17.19
CA SER A 90 -15.14 7.68 -17.04
C SER A 90 -16.25 8.71 -17.02
N THR A 91 -17.32 8.45 -17.76
CA THR A 91 -18.56 9.26 -17.71
C THR A 91 -19.15 9.29 -16.30
N VAL A 92 -18.95 8.24 -15.51
CA VAL A 92 -19.52 8.12 -14.15
C VAL A 92 -18.88 9.10 -13.18
N THR A 93 -17.55 9.28 -13.24
CA THR A 93 -16.85 10.23 -12.37
C THR A 93 -17.18 11.67 -12.74
N GLN A 94 -17.30 11.98 -14.04
CA GLN A 94 -17.76 13.29 -14.52
C GLN A 94 -19.21 13.61 -14.14
N LEU A 95 -20.11 12.63 -14.21
CA LEU A 95 -21.50 12.81 -13.79
C LEU A 95 -21.59 13.05 -12.29
N LEU A 96 -20.81 12.33 -11.48
CA LEU A 96 -20.80 12.53 -10.04
C LEU A 96 -20.28 13.92 -9.66
N GLU A 97 -19.24 14.40 -10.34
CA GLU A 97 -18.69 15.74 -10.15
C GLU A 97 -19.72 16.82 -10.52
N ARG A 98 -20.41 16.67 -11.67
CA ARG A 98 -21.51 17.55 -12.07
C ARG A 98 -22.68 17.50 -11.10
N ILE A 99 -23.07 16.32 -10.60
CA ILE A 99 -24.14 16.20 -9.61
C ILE A 99 -23.72 16.88 -8.31
N SER A 100 -22.48 16.71 -7.86
CA SER A 100 -21.95 17.38 -6.66
C SER A 100 -21.98 18.90 -6.84
N GLU A 101 -21.55 19.40 -7.99
CA GLU A 101 -21.57 20.83 -8.30
C GLU A 101 -23.00 21.38 -8.30
N VAL A 102 -23.95 20.68 -8.95
CA VAL A 102 -25.37 21.07 -8.98
C VAL A 102 -25.99 21.00 -7.58
N VAL A 103 -25.62 20.01 -6.76
CA VAL A 103 -26.07 19.86 -5.38
C VAL A 103 -25.57 21.00 -4.49
N GLU A 104 -24.31 21.39 -4.65
CA GLU A 104 -23.67 22.46 -3.89
C GLU A 104 -24.22 23.83 -4.30
N GLN A 105 -24.35 24.08 -5.61
CA GLN A 105 -24.95 25.30 -6.15
C GLN A 105 -26.40 25.49 -5.68
N ASN A 106 -27.20 24.41 -5.69
CA ASN A 106 -28.58 24.44 -5.22
C ASN A 106 -28.70 24.30 -3.69
N ARG A 107 -27.58 24.14 -2.96
CA ARG A 107 -27.54 24.02 -1.50
C ARG A 107 -28.50 22.94 -0.95
N LEU A 108 -28.74 21.88 -1.73
CA LEU A 108 -29.82 20.91 -1.51
C LEU A 108 -29.76 20.18 -0.17
N PHE A 109 -28.57 20.07 0.43
CA PHE A 109 -28.33 19.40 1.71
C PHE A 109 -27.89 20.34 2.84
N THR A 110 -27.91 21.67 2.62
CA THR A 110 -27.57 22.61 3.70
C THR A 110 -28.80 22.92 4.54
N SER A 111 -28.64 22.91 5.87
CA SER A 111 -29.72 23.07 6.86
C SER A 111 -30.44 24.43 6.85
N ASP A 112 -30.05 25.35 5.95
CA ASP A 112 -30.49 26.75 5.93
C ASP A 112 -31.72 26.97 5.02
N ARG A 113 -32.21 25.91 4.36
CA ARG A 113 -33.48 25.89 3.61
C ARG A 113 -34.29 24.64 3.99
N PRO A 114 -35.64 24.70 3.91
CA PRO A 114 -36.46 23.49 4.09
C PRO A 114 -36.01 22.49 3.03
N GLY A 115 -35.39 21.38 3.47
CA GLY A 115 -34.81 20.41 2.56
C GLY A 115 -35.85 19.86 1.58
N LEU A 116 -35.39 19.30 0.47
CA LEU A 116 -36.24 18.74 -0.61
C LEU A 116 -37.36 17.81 -0.09
N GLY A 117 -37.12 17.15 1.05
CA GLY A 117 -38.12 16.34 1.75
C GLY A 117 -39.34 17.12 2.22
N GLN A 118 -39.18 18.32 2.78
CA GLN A 118 -40.30 19.15 3.23
C GLN A 118 -41.11 19.70 2.04
N GLU A 119 -40.45 20.04 0.93
CA GLU A 119 -41.15 20.47 -0.30
C GLU A 119 -41.93 19.33 -0.96
N LEU A 120 -41.43 18.10 -0.84
CA LEU A 120 -42.13 16.91 -1.30
C LEU A 120 -43.33 16.59 -0.40
N GLU A 121 -43.19 16.76 0.92
CA GLU A 121 -44.28 16.60 1.89
C GLU A 121 -45.38 17.66 1.67
N THR A 122 -45.03 18.92 1.40
CA THR A 122 -46.04 19.96 1.12
C THR A 122 -46.74 19.70 -0.21
N LEU A 123 -46.03 19.25 -1.25
CA LEU A 123 -46.66 18.85 -2.51
C LEU A 123 -47.57 17.64 -2.36
N GLN A 124 -47.17 16.66 -1.54
CA GLN A 124 -47.98 15.47 -1.25
C GLN A 124 -49.28 15.87 -0.53
N GLN A 125 -49.19 16.74 0.47
CA GLN A 125 -50.37 17.27 1.18
C GLN A 125 -51.28 18.08 0.23
N HIS A 126 -50.71 18.85 -0.70
CA HIS A 126 -51.47 19.56 -1.71
C HIS A 126 -52.20 18.60 -2.67
N LEU A 127 -51.54 17.53 -3.11
CA LEU A 127 -52.14 16.50 -3.96
C LEU A 127 -53.27 15.74 -3.25
N GLU A 128 -53.10 15.40 -1.96
CA GLU A 128 -54.14 14.79 -1.15
C GLU A 128 -55.33 15.74 -0.96
N SER A 129 -55.09 17.04 -0.77
CA SER A 129 -56.14 18.05 -0.65
C SER A 129 -56.92 18.24 -1.96
N LEU A 130 -56.26 18.13 -3.10
CA LEU A 130 -56.89 18.16 -4.42
C LEU A 130 -57.69 16.88 -4.69
N SER A 131 -57.20 15.73 -4.25
CA SER A 131 -57.91 14.44 -4.41
C SER A 131 -59.15 14.30 -3.50
N SER A 132 -59.21 15.07 -2.40
CA SER A 132 -60.31 15.02 -1.41
C SER A 132 -61.43 16.04 -1.67
N THR A 133 -61.44 16.72 -2.83
CA THR A 133 -62.58 17.55 -3.24
C THR A 133 -63.79 16.64 -3.55
N PRO A 134 -64.91 16.71 -2.80
CA PRO A 134 -66.04 15.81 -2.99
C PRO A 134 -66.81 16.14 -4.29
N LEU A 135 -67.20 15.12 -5.06
CA LEU A 135 -68.20 15.26 -6.12
C LEU A 135 -69.51 15.81 -5.54
N PRO A 136 -70.21 16.73 -6.23
CA PRO A 136 -71.49 17.27 -5.76
C PRO A 136 -72.57 16.17 -5.80
N PRO A 137 -73.61 16.27 -4.95
CA PRO A 137 -74.67 15.26 -4.89
C PRO A 137 -75.57 15.37 -6.13
N ASP A 138 -75.67 14.28 -6.89
CA ASP A 138 -76.67 14.14 -7.94
C ASP A 138 -78.07 14.07 -7.29
N TYR A 139 -78.96 14.97 -7.74
CA TYR A 139 -80.37 15.09 -7.37
C TYR A 139 -81.24 14.20 -8.26
#